data_AF-A0ABD1MBZ7-F1
#
_entry.id   AF-A0ABD1MBZ7-F1
#
_cell.length_a   1.000
_cell.length_b   1.000
_cell.length_c   1.000
_cell.angle_alpha   90.00
_cell.angle_beta   90.00
_cell.angle_gamma   90.00
#
_symmetry.space_group_name_H-M   'P 1'
#
loop_
_entity.id
_entity.type
_entity.pdbx_description
1 polymer ?
#
loop_
_entity_poly.entity_id
_entity_poly.type
_entity_poly.pdbx_seq_one_letter_code
_entity_poly.pdbx_strand_id
1 'polypeptide(L)'
;MNKLVGFFLLLLISVAVAELEQEKDGPCGKFSTLRMLTHKLRHCEKAARNVRVPVSSQCCNDLAKVSIPCLYEVFSSDAFRQVGVDPRIAITIPLRCHYTNP
;
A
#
# COMPACT_ATOMS: atom_id res chain seq x y z
N MET A 1 9.38 -44.24 18.25
CA MET A 1 9.62 -43.38 17.06
C MET A 1 8.34 -42.67 16.59
N ASN A 2 7.18 -43.35 16.52
CA ASN A 2 5.93 -42.75 16.03
C ASN A 2 5.37 -41.57 16.86
N LYS A 3 5.64 -41.53 18.18
CA LYS A 3 5.19 -40.44 19.05
C LYS A 3 5.92 -39.11 18.78
N LEU A 4 7.20 -39.18 18.38
CA LEU A 4 8.01 -38.02 18.02
C LEU A 4 7.63 -37.48 16.64
N VAL A 5 7.33 -38.38 15.68
CA VAL A 5 6.85 -38.02 14.34
C VAL A 5 5.49 -37.32 14.42
N GLY A 6 4.58 -37.81 15.27
CA GLY A 6 3.28 -37.17 15.51
C GLY A 6 3.40 -35.78 16.14
N PHE A 7 4.33 -35.61 17.09
CA PHE A 7 4.58 -34.31 17.73
C PHE A 7 5.20 -33.29 16.75
N PHE A 8 6.09 -33.75 15.87
CA PHE A 8 6.71 -32.92 14.84
C PHE A 8 5.68 -32.45 13.79
N LEU A 9 4.78 -33.34 13.38
CA LEU A 9 3.68 -33.00 12.47
C LEU A 9 2.70 -31.99 13.09
N LEU A 10 2.37 -32.15 14.37
CA LEU A 10 1.51 -31.19 15.09
C LEU A 10 2.16 -29.80 15.23
N LEU A 11 3.47 -29.75 15.48
CA LEU A 11 4.24 -28.48 15.54
C LEU A 11 4.30 -27.76 14.19
N LEU A 12 4.48 -28.50 13.08
CA LEU A 12 4.49 -27.93 11.74
C LEU A 12 3.12 -27.34 11.37
N ILE A 13 2.02 -27.98 11.80
CA ILE A 13 0.67 -27.47 11.57
C ILE A 13 0.41 -26.21 12.41
N SER A 14 0.88 -26.13 13.66
CA SER A 14 0.64 -24.95 14.51
C SER A 14 1.40 -23.69 14.05
N VAL A 15 2.59 -23.85 13.46
CA VAL A 15 3.36 -22.71 12.91
C VAL A 15 2.65 -22.08 11.70
N ALA A 16 1.91 -22.88 10.91
CA ALA A 16 1.19 -22.38 9.73
C ALA A 16 -0.04 -21.51 10.06
N VAL A 17 -0.51 -21.48 11.32
CA VAL A 17 -1.72 -20.73 11.74
C VAL A 17 -1.36 -19.40 12.43
N ALA A 18 -0.09 -19.13 12.69
CA ALA A 18 0.35 -17.91 13.38
C ALA A 18 0.24 -16.63 12.52
N GLU A 19 -0.09 -16.75 11.23
CA GLU A 19 -0.19 -15.61 10.30
C GLU A 19 -1.63 -15.15 10.06
N LEU A 20 -2.62 -15.70 10.77
CA LEU A 20 -3.98 -15.17 10.77
C LEU A 20 -4.04 -13.97 11.72
N GLU A 21 -3.24 -12.94 11.44
CA GLU A 21 -3.49 -11.62 11.99
C GLU A 21 -4.88 -11.22 11.51
N GLN A 22 -5.80 -11.19 12.46
CA GLN A 22 -7.16 -10.70 12.29
C GLN A 22 -7.03 -9.26 11.78
N GLU A 23 -7.21 -9.07 10.47
CA GLU A 23 -7.05 -7.79 9.75
C GLU A 23 -8.02 -6.78 10.38
N LYS A 24 -7.54 -6.09 11.42
CA LYS A 24 -8.08 -4.79 11.77
C LYS A 24 -7.81 -3.97 10.52
N ASP A 25 -8.87 -3.69 9.77
CA ASP A 25 -8.89 -2.78 8.62
C ASP A 25 -7.87 -1.67 8.91
N GLY A 26 -6.74 -1.70 8.20
CA GLY A 26 -5.62 -0.80 8.45
C GLY A 26 -5.99 0.65 8.14
N PRO A 27 -5.03 1.58 8.16
CA PRO A 27 -5.25 2.96 7.71
C PRO A 27 -5.96 3.08 6.34
N CYS A 28 -5.74 2.11 5.44
CA CYS A 28 -6.40 1.99 4.14
C CYS A 28 -7.76 1.25 4.11
N GLY A 29 -8.26 0.81 5.27
CA GLY A 29 -9.48 0.01 5.38
C GLY A 29 -9.32 -1.35 4.69
N LYS A 30 -10.36 -1.75 3.94
CA LYS A 30 -10.44 -3.02 3.19
C LYS A 30 -9.51 -3.12 1.97
N PHE A 31 -8.63 -2.14 1.77
CA PHE A 31 -7.78 -2.06 0.61
C PHE A 31 -6.33 -2.27 1.00
N SER A 32 -5.70 -3.27 0.41
CA SER A 32 -4.25 -3.44 0.52
C SER A 32 -3.49 -2.29 -0.16
N THR A 33 -2.28 -2.02 0.30
CA THR A 33 -1.38 -1.01 -0.26
C THR A 33 -1.09 -1.24 -1.75
N LEU A 34 -0.97 -2.50 -2.17
CA LEU A 34 -0.86 -2.86 -3.59
C LEU A 34 -2.11 -2.45 -4.38
N ARG A 35 -3.31 -2.73 -3.86
CA ARG A 35 -4.57 -2.37 -4.53
C ARG A 35 -4.76 -0.86 -4.60
N MET A 36 -4.30 -0.13 -3.58
CA MET A 36 -4.25 1.33 -3.60
C MET A 36 -3.42 1.83 -4.78
N LEU A 37 -2.21 1.30 -4.99
CA LEU A 37 -1.34 1.71 -6.10
C LEU A 37 -1.90 1.34 -7.47
N THR A 38 -2.40 0.11 -7.64
CA THR A 38 -2.80 -0.41 -8.96
C THR A 38 -4.19 0.02 -9.41
N HIS A 39 -5.11 0.29 -8.48
CA HIS A 39 -6.49 0.66 -8.81
C HIS A 39 -6.86 2.09 -8.41
N LYS A 40 -6.53 2.53 -7.19
CA LYS A 40 -6.94 3.85 -6.70
C LYS A 40 -6.05 4.96 -7.23
N LEU A 41 -4.73 4.76 -7.17
CA LEU A 41 -3.73 5.77 -7.56
C LEU A 41 -3.18 5.56 -8.98
N ARG A 42 -3.79 4.66 -9.77
CA ARG A 42 -3.36 4.34 -11.14
C ARG A 42 -3.22 5.58 -12.02
N HIS A 43 -4.17 6.52 -11.92
CA HIS A 43 -4.17 7.75 -12.71
C HIS A 43 -3.04 8.72 -12.33
N CYS A 44 -2.39 8.51 -11.19
CA CYS A 44 -1.28 9.32 -10.71
C CYS A 44 0.08 8.85 -11.23
N GLU A 45 0.18 7.63 -11.78
CA GLU A 45 1.47 7.00 -12.11
C GLU A 45 2.38 7.88 -12.98
N LYS A 46 1.85 8.46 -14.06
CA LYS A 46 2.64 9.30 -14.98
C LYS A 46 3.21 10.54 -14.26
N ALA A 47 2.41 11.17 -13.41
CA ALA A 47 2.83 12.32 -12.62
C ALA A 47 3.75 11.93 -11.46
N ALA A 48 3.62 10.70 -10.94
CA ALA A 48 4.48 10.13 -9.91
C ALA A 48 5.89 9.82 -10.44
N ARG A 49 6.02 9.48 -11.72
CA ARG A 49 7.32 9.20 -12.36
C ARG A 49 8.04 10.46 -12.86
N ASN A 50 7.33 11.55 -13.10
CA ASN A 50 7.91 12.77 -13.64
C ASN A 50 7.21 14.03 -13.13
N VAL A 51 7.93 14.86 -12.38
CA VAL A 51 7.43 16.12 -11.80
C VAL A 51 6.90 17.11 -12.83
N ARG A 52 7.40 17.05 -14.08
CA ARG A 52 6.97 17.95 -15.16
C ARG A 52 5.63 17.53 -15.78
N VAL A 53 5.20 16.29 -15.59
CA VAL A 53 3.93 15.79 -16.15
C VAL A 53 2.79 16.31 -15.30
N PRO A 54 1.83 17.09 -15.85
CA PRO A 54 0.68 17.60 -15.11
C PRO A 54 -0.09 16.48 -14.42
N VAL A 55 -0.62 16.75 -13.23
CA VAL A 55 -1.47 15.78 -12.54
C VAL A 55 -2.85 15.80 -13.19
N SER A 56 -3.38 14.62 -13.52
CA SER A 56 -4.73 14.52 -14.08
C SER A 56 -5.78 14.87 -13.02
N SER A 57 -6.90 15.49 -13.43
CA SER A 57 -8.03 15.75 -12.54
C SER A 57 -8.53 14.45 -11.86
N GLN A 58 -8.54 13.35 -12.61
CA GLN A 58 -8.90 12.04 -12.08
C GLN A 58 -7.95 11.57 -10.97
N CYS A 59 -6.63 11.74 -11.12
CA CYS A 59 -5.69 11.43 -10.05
C CYS A 59 -6.00 12.21 -8.77
N CYS A 60 -6.26 13.53 -8.87
CA CYS A 60 -6.57 14.33 -7.69
C CYS A 60 -7.91 13.92 -7.04
N ASN A 61 -8.92 13.60 -7.85
CA ASN A 61 -10.21 13.11 -7.36
C ASN A 61 -10.10 11.75 -6.66
N ASP A 62 -9.21 10.88 -7.13
CA ASP A 62 -8.96 9.59 -6.52
C ASP A 62 -8.12 9.75 -5.24
N LEU A 63 -7.09 10.59 -5.27
CA LEU A 63 -6.24 10.91 -4.12
C LEU A 63 -7.03 11.57 -2.98
N ALA A 64 -8.04 12.39 -3.30
CA ALA A 64 -8.89 13.03 -2.30
C ALA A 64 -9.79 12.07 -1.51
N LYS A 65 -9.90 10.81 -1.97
CA LYS A 65 -10.63 9.74 -1.27
C LYS A 65 -9.71 8.88 -0.41
N VAL A 66 -8.40 9.15 -0.42
CA VAL A 66 -7.38 8.44 0.34
C VAL A 66 -7.05 9.25 1.58
N SER A 67 -7.15 8.62 2.76
CA SER A 67 -6.78 9.25 4.02
C SER A 67 -5.26 9.45 4.08
N ILE A 68 -4.79 10.50 4.78
CA ILE A 68 -3.36 10.73 4.98
C ILE A 68 -2.66 9.51 5.65
N PRO A 69 -3.24 8.87 6.68
CA PRO A 69 -2.68 7.65 7.25
C PRO A 69 -2.51 6.51 6.23
N CYS A 70 -3.51 6.28 5.37
CA CYS A 70 -3.39 5.29 4.29
C CYS A 70 -2.30 5.65 3.30
N LEU A 71 -2.18 6.94 2.93
CA LEU A 71 -1.17 7.38 1.99
C LEU A 71 0.25 7.16 2.54
N TYR A 72 0.46 7.41 3.84
CA TYR A 72 1.72 7.11 4.51
C TYR A 72 2.03 5.62 4.51
N GLU A 73 1.04 4.77 4.82
CA GLU A 73 1.17 3.32 4.78
C GLU A 73 1.52 2.81 3.37
N VAL A 74 0.88 3.37 2.34
CA VAL A 74 1.20 3.07 0.93
C VAL A 74 2.65 3.42 0.63
N PHE A 75 3.12 4.62 0.97
CA PHE A 75 4.51 5.02 0.71
C PHE A 75 5.54 4.18 1.48
N SER A 76 5.17 3.66 2.65
CA SER A 76 6.03 2.78 3.44
C SER A 76 5.99 1.31 3.01
N SER A 77 5.09 0.92 2.10
CA SER A 77 4.87 -0.48 1.73
C SER A 77 5.92 -1.04 0.76
N ASP A 78 6.15 -2.35 0.82
CA ASP A 78 6.97 -3.05 -0.17
C ASP A 78 6.38 -2.98 -1.58
N ALA A 79 5.06 -2.85 -1.71
CA ALA A 79 4.41 -2.63 -3.00
C ALA A 79 4.89 -1.32 -3.64
N PHE A 80 4.98 -0.23 -2.88
CA PHE A 80 5.47 1.05 -3.40
C PHE A 80 6.95 0.97 -3.81
N ARG A 81 7.77 0.29 -3.00
CA ARG A 81 9.19 0.06 -3.32
C ARG A 81 9.38 -0.70 -4.63
N GLN A 82 8.53 -1.70 -4.89
CA GLN A 82 8.61 -2.54 -6.10
C GLN A 82 8.18 -1.81 -7.39
N VAL A 83 7.30 -0.80 -7.31
CA VAL A 83 6.84 -0.04 -8.48
C VAL A 83 7.95 0.88 -9.08
N GLY A 84 9.04 1.10 -8.34
CA GLY A 84 10.23 1.79 -8.84
C GLY A 84 9.99 3.27 -9.16
N VAL A 85 9.10 3.91 -8.41
CA VAL A 85 8.84 5.36 -8.49
C VAL A 85 9.73 6.08 -7.48
N ASP A 86 10.34 7.21 -7.86
CA ASP A 86 11.09 8.05 -6.92
C ASP A 86 10.13 8.66 -5.88
N PRO A 87 10.27 8.33 -4.57
CA PRO A 87 9.41 8.87 -3.52
C PRO A 87 9.40 10.40 -3.48
N ARG A 88 10.54 11.05 -3.82
CA ARG A 88 10.66 12.52 -3.86
C ARG A 88 9.80 13.16 -4.94
N ILE A 89 9.51 12.43 -6.02
CA ILE A 89 8.59 12.91 -7.07
C ILE A 89 7.15 12.60 -6.66
N ALA A 90 6.86 11.40 -6.17
CA ALA A 90 5.52 10.98 -5.79
C ALA A 90 4.92 11.85 -4.67
N ILE A 91 5.72 12.23 -3.66
CA ILE A 91 5.25 13.07 -2.55
C ILE A 91 4.89 14.50 -2.98
N THR A 92 5.26 14.92 -4.19
CA THR A 92 4.82 16.21 -4.75
C THR A 92 3.39 16.18 -5.27
N ILE A 93 2.81 15.00 -5.53
CA ILE A 93 1.47 14.89 -6.13
C ILE A 93 0.38 15.52 -5.25
N PRO A 94 0.31 15.26 -3.92
CA PRO A 94 -0.68 15.91 -3.06
C PRO A 94 -0.62 17.44 -3.15
N LEU A 95 0.58 18.02 -3.08
CA LEU A 95 0.78 19.47 -3.21
C LEU A 95 0.29 20.01 -4.56
N ARG A 96 0.62 19.30 -5.65
CA ARG A 96 0.23 19.68 -7.01
C ARG A 96 -1.27 19.49 -7.29
N CYS A 97 -1.95 18.66 -6.53
CA CYS A 97 -3.40 18.52 -6.54
C CYS A 97 -4.13 19.60 -5.73
N HIS A 98 -3.39 20.54 -5.12
CA HIS A 98 -3.93 21.45 -4.10
C HIS A 98 -4.61 20.66 -2.96
N TYR A 99 -4.17 19.43 -2.74
CA TYR A 99 -4.41 18.72 -1.50
C TYR A 99 -3.51 19.40 -0.48
N THR A 100 -3.97 20.56 0.00
CA THR A 100 -3.24 21.37 0.96
C THR A 100 -2.87 20.48 2.13
N ASN A 101 -1.55 20.44 2.36
CA ASN A 101 -0.74 20.01 3.50
C ASN A 101 -1.48 19.69 4.84
N PRO A 102 -0.86 18.85 5.70
CA PRO A 102 -1.43 17.94 6.69
C PRO A 102 -2.39 18.52 7.74
#